data_AF-A0A7V8DKB8-F1
#
_entry.id   AF-A0A7V8DKB8-F1
#
_cell.length_a   1.000
_cell.length_b   1.000
_cell.length_c   1.000
_cell.angle_alpha   90.00
_cell.angle_beta   90.00
_cell.angle_gamma   90.00
#
_symmetry.space_group_name_H-M   'P 1'
#
loop_
_entity.id
_entity.type
_entity.pdbx_description
1 polymer ?
#
loop_
_entity_poly.entity_id
_entity_poly.type
_entity_poly.pdbx_seq_one_letter_code
_entity_poly.pdbx_strand_id
1 'polypeptide(L)'
;MDTQRGKSWNPYAAGALSGLVSIGSVYFADKYLGASTTFVRTAGIIEQQFAPDRVKTMEYFIKEKPIVDWQTLFVAGIFLGALFAALMFNDFKKQAIPPMWEKRFGSSVTKRALFAFLGGAVAMFGARLADG
;
A
#
# COMPACT_ATOMS: atom_id res chain seq x y z
N MET A 1 17.77 -16.63 -20.17
CA MET A 1 17.60 -15.20 -19.84
C MET A 1 16.41 -14.75 -20.65
N ASP A 2 15.21 -14.73 -20.07
CA ASP A 2 14.01 -14.26 -20.76
C ASP A 2 13.18 -13.45 -19.77
N THR A 3 13.54 -12.18 -19.60
CA THR A 3 12.64 -11.18 -19.05
C THR A 3 11.53 -11.01 -20.09
N GLN A 4 10.37 -11.63 -19.84
CA GLN A 4 9.16 -11.33 -20.59
C GLN A 4 8.88 -9.83 -20.49
N ARG A 5 9.34 -9.08 -21.48
CA ARG A 5 8.85 -7.74 -21.80
C ARG A 5 7.45 -7.92 -22.36
N GLY A 6 6.50 -8.22 -21.48
CA GLY A 6 5.09 -7.93 -21.77
C GLY A 6 5.00 -6.47 -22.18
N LYS A 7 4.19 -6.19 -23.21
CA LYS A 7 4.03 -4.88 -23.84
C LYS A 7 3.78 -3.80 -22.78
N SER A 8 4.86 -3.17 -22.32
CA SER A 8 4.80 -2.15 -21.28
C SER A 8 4.15 -0.90 -21.86
N TRP A 9 3.20 -0.33 -21.14
CA TRP A 9 2.57 0.93 -21.53
C TRP A 9 3.64 2.03 -21.71
N ASN A 10 3.38 2.94 -22.64
CA ASN A 10 4.23 4.12 -22.81
C ASN A 10 4.28 4.88 -21.47
N PRO A 11 5.47 5.13 -20.89
CA PRO A 11 5.61 5.76 -19.58
C PRO A 11 4.93 7.13 -19.50
N TYR A 12 4.88 7.87 -20.60
CA TYR A 12 4.17 9.15 -20.66
C TYR A 12 2.65 8.98 -20.56
N ALA A 13 2.10 7.94 -21.19
CA ALA A 13 0.67 7.64 -21.12
C ALA A 13 0.28 7.13 -19.73
N ALA A 14 1.08 6.25 -19.13
CA ALA A 14 0.88 5.78 -17.76
C ALA A 14 1.00 6.92 -16.75
N GLY A 15 1.99 7.81 -16.93
CA GLY A 15 2.16 9.01 -16.12
C GLY A 15 0.98 9.98 -16.24
N ALA A 16 0.50 10.25 -17.47
CA ALA A 16 -0.65 11.12 -17.70
C ALA A 16 -1.93 10.59 -17.04
N LEU A 17 -2.22 9.28 -17.17
CA LEU A 17 -3.37 8.67 -16.50
C LEU A 17 -3.24 8.72 -14.97
N SER A 18 -2.05 8.47 -14.43
CA SER A 18 -1.80 8.59 -13.00
C SER A 18 -2.02 10.03 -12.52
N GLY A 19 -1.59 11.03 -13.31
CA GLY A 19 -1.83 12.43 -13.04
C GLY A 19 -3.32 12.80 -13.07
N LEU A 20 -4.10 12.26 -14.01
CA LEU A 20 -5.55 12.45 -14.05
C LEU A 20 -6.24 11.88 -12.81
N VAL A 21 -5.80 10.71 -12.33
CA VAL A 21 -6.30 10.14 -11.07
C VAL A 21 -5.96 11.04 -9.88
N SER A 22 -4.74 11.58 -9.82
CA SER A 22 -4.34 12.53 -8.77
C SER A 22 -5.20 13.79 -8.77
N ILE A 23 -5.44 14.40 -9.94
CA ILE A 23 -6.31 15.58 -10.09
C ILE A 23 -7.74 15.22 -9.68
N GLY A 24 -8.25 14.07 -10.15
CA GLY A 24 -9.58 13.58 -9.80
C GLY A 24 -9.75 13.39 -8.28
N SER A 25 -8.74 12.88 -7.57
CA SER A 25 -8.82 12.71 -6.12
C SER A 25 -9.00 14.05 -5.39
N VAL A 26 -8.29 15.08 -5.82
CA VAL A 26 -8.45 16.43 -5.24
C VAL A 26 -9.81 17.01 -5.63
N TYR A 27 -10.20 16.88 -6.90
CA TYR A 27 -11.44 17.46 -7.41
C TYR A 27 -12.71 16.84 -6.79
N PHE A 28 -12.74 15.52 -6.59
CA PHE A 28 -13.93 14.81 -6.11
C PHE A 28 -13.95 14.60 -4.60
N ALA A 29 -12.79 14.50 -3.96
CA ALA A 29 -12.69 14.13 -2.54
C ALA A 29 -11.95 15.15 -1.68
N ASP A 30 -11.49 16.28 -2.25
CA ASP A 30 -10.66 17.30 -1.59
C ASP A 30 -9.46 16.70 -0.83
N LYS A 31 -8.97 15.55 -1.32
CA LYS A 31 -7.93 14.77 -0.66
C LYS A 31 -6.87 14.35 -1.67
N TYR A 32 -5.61 14.53 -1.28
CA TYR A 32 -4.47 14.00 -2.02
C TYR A 32 -4.37 12.49 -1.88
N LEU A 33 -3.67 11.85 -2.83
CA LEU A 33 -3.37 10.44 -2.75
C LEU A 33 -2.44 10.18 -1.57
N GLY A 34 -2.92 9.43 -0.59
CA GLY A 34 -2.13 9.02 0.57
C GLY A 34 -2.30 7.53 0.83
N ALA A 35 -1.28 6.87 1.37
CA ALA A 35 -1.35 5.46 1.77
C ALA A 35 -0.99 5.23 3.26
N SER A 36 -0.12 6.06 3.83
CA SER A 36 0.49 5.91 5.16
C SER A 36 -0.46 6.14 6.34
N THR A 37 -1.43 7.06 6.21
CA THR A 37 -2.46 7.34 7.23
C THR A 37 -3.46 6.21 7.39
N THR A 38 -3.75 5.43 6.33
CA THR A 38 -4.60 4.23 6.43
C THR A 38 -4.00 3.18 7.37
N PHE A 39 -2.69 2.91 7.30
CA PHE A 39 -2.05 1.90 8.15
C PHE A 39 -2.16 2.22 9.65
N VAL A 40 -1.97 3.48 10.05
CA VAL A 40 -2.08 3.89 11.46
C VAL A 40 -3.53 3.95 11.91
N ARG A 41 -4.49 4.31 11.04
CA ARG A 41 -5.91 4.23 11.38
C ARG A 41 -6.38 2.78 11.57
N THR A 42 -5.94 1.85 10.72
CA THR A 42 -6.25 0.42 10.90
C THR A 42 -5.61 -0.13 12.18
N ALA A 43 -4.36 0.24 12.47
CA ALA A 43 -3.73 -0.11 13.76
C ALA A 43 -4.51 0.49 14.94
N GLY A 44 -4.95 1.75 14.84
CA GLY A 44 -5.77 2.41 15.85
C GLY A 44 -7.15 1.76 16.07
N ILE A 45 -7.80 1.27 15.02
CA ILE A 45 -9.05 0.49 15.11
C ILE A 45 -8.83 -0.81 15.88
N ILE A 46 -7.73 -1.51 15.60
CA ILE A 46 -7.37 -2.76 16.29
C ILE A 46 -7.04 -2.46 17.77
N GLU A 47 -6.24 -1.43 18.05
CA GLU A 47 -5.90 -1.03 19.43
C GLU A 47 -7.13 -0.58 20.24
N GLN A 48 -8.09 0.10 19.62
CA GLN A 48 -9.34 0.51 20.25
C GLN A 48 -10.22 -0.68 20.66
N GLN A 49 -10.06 -1.83 20.00
CA GLN A 49 -10.76 -3.08 20.31
C GLN A 49 -10.19 -3.79 21.55
N PHE A 50 -8.91 -3.56 21.88
CA PHE A 50 -8.23 -4.20 23.01
C PHE A 50 -8.08 -3.29 24.25
N ALA A 51 -8.08 -1.95 24.09
CA ALA A 51 -7.88 -1.01 25.20
C ALA A 51 -8.70 0.30 25.05
N PRO A 52 -10.04 0.25 25.22
CA PRO A 52 -10.94 1.37 24.94
C PRO A 52 -10.70 2.61 25.82
N ASP A 53 -10.14 2.46 27.02
CA ASP A 53 -9.92 3.57 27.97
C ASP A 53 -8.69 4.44 27.65
N ARG A 54 -7.71 3.94 26.87
CA ARG A 54 -6.54 4.75 26.46
C ARG A 54 -6.80 5.61 25.22
N VAL A 55 -7.74 5.20 24.37
CA VAL A 55 -8.04 5.87 23.09
C VAL A 55 -8.88 7.13 23.30
N LYS A 56 -9.67 7.22 24.37
CA LYS A 56 -10.50 8.41 24.67
C LYS A 56 -9.74 9.59 25.27
N THR A 57 -8.54 9.37 25.79
CA THR A 57 -7.79 10.39 26.56
C THR A 57 -6.61 10.98 25.78
N MET A 58 -6.25 10.41 24.62
CA MET A 58 -5.14 10.90 23.79
C MET A 58 -5.64 11.79 22.65
N GLU A 59 -5.20 13.05 22.62
CA GLU A 59 -5.49 14.04 21.55
C GLU A 59 -5.21 13.52 20.14
N TYR A 60 -4.24 12.61 19.99
CA TYR A 60 -3.89 11.98 18.71
C TYR A 60 -5.04 11.19 18.08
N PHE A 61 -5.83 10.46 18.88
CA PHE A 61 -6.95 9.65 18.40
C PHE A 61 -8.26 10.44 18.24
N ILE A 62 -8.32 11.64 18.82
CA ILE A 62 -9.41 12.60 18.57
C ILE A 62 -9.21 13.28 17.21
N LYS A 63 -7.95 13.55 16.82
CA LYS A 63 -7.57 14.14 15.53
C LYS A 63 -7.66 13.12 14.39
N GLU A 64 -7.24 11.88 14.63
CA GLU A 64 -7.28 10.76 13.67
C GLU A 64 -8.45 9.82 13.95
N LYS A 65 -9.68 10.29 13.69
CA LYS A 65 -10.89 9.48 13.91
C LYS A 65 -10.79 8.14 13.16
N PRO A 66 -10.99 6.99 13.83
CA PRO A 66 -10.94 5.67 13.23
C PRO A 66 -12.23 5.39 12.43
N ILE A 67 -12.46 6.18 11.38
CA ILE A 67 -13.56 6.03 10.43
C ILE A 67 -12.98 5.41 9.17
N VAL A 68 -13.77 4.57 8.48
CA VAL A 68 -13.48 4.18 7.10
C VAL A 68 -13.51 5.45 6.25
N ASP A 69 -12.36 6.08 6.12
CA ASP A 69 -12.20 7.31 5.38
C ASP A 69 -11.93 6.98 3.90
N TRP A 70 -12.07 7.99 3.05
CA TRP A 70 -11.74 7.98 1.62
C TRP A 70 -10.43 7.22 1.32
N GLN A 71 -9.42 7.39 2.16
CA GLN A 71 -8.12 6.78 1.97
C GLN A 71 -8.10 5.25 2.15
N THR A 72 -8.97 4.71 3.01
CA THR A 72 -9.16 3.26 3.14
C THR A 72 -9.83 2.70 1.88
N LEU A 73 -10.83 3.42 1.35
CA LEU A 73 -11.48 3.07 0.07
C LEU A 73 -10.49 3.19 -1.09
N PHE A 74 -9.60 4.19 -1.08
CA PHE A 74 -8.57 4.38 -2.08
C PHE A 74 -7.56 3.22 -2.10
N VAL A 75 -7.03 2.81 -0.94
CA VAL A 75 -6.11 1.67 -0.84
C VAL A 75 -6.80 0.35 -1.24
N ALA A 76 -8.06 0.15 -0.81
CA ALA A 76 -8.85 -1.00 -1.25
C ALA A 76 -9.10 -0.98 -2.77
N GLY A 77 -9.37 0.20 -3.34
CA GLY A 77 -9.53 0.42 -4.76
C GLY A 77 -8.27 0.10 -5.56
N ILE A 78 -7.08 0.50 -5.07
CA ILE A 78 -5.79 0.11 -5.67
C ILE A 78 -5.65 -1.41 -5.67
N PHE A 79 -5.91 -2.05 -4.52
CA PHE A 79 -5.79 -3.50 -4.39
C PHE A 79 -6.72 -4.24 -5.36
N LEU A 80 -8.00 -3.88 -5.39
CA LEU A 80 -8.99 -4.50 -6.27
C LEU A 80 -8.70 -4.19 -7.74
N GLY A 81 -8.36 -2.94 -8.07
CA GLY A 81 -8.02 -2.54 -9.43
C GLY A 81 -6.80 -3.28 -9.98
N ALA A 82 -5.74 -3.42 -9.17
CA ALA A 82 -4.56 -4.20 -9.52
C ALA A 82 -4.89 -5.69 -9.70
N LEU A 83 -5.74 -6.24 -8.82
CA LEU A 83 -6.19 -7.64 -8.92
C LEU A 83 -7.00 -7.87 -10.20
N PHE A 84 -7.99 -7.01 -10.50
CA PHE A 84 -8.78 -7.11 -11.72
C PHE A 84 -7.92 -6.99 -12.98
N ALA A 85 -6.97 -6.05 -13.00
CA ALA A 85 -6.03 -5.92 -14.12
C ALA A 85 -5.18 -7.20 -14.29
N ALA A 86 -4.63 -7.73 -13.19
CA ALA A 86 -3.83 -8.95 -13.24
C ALA A 86 -4.63 -10.17 -13.73
N LEU A 87 -5.91 -10.27 -13.38
CA LEU A 87 -6.80 -11.33 -13.85
C LEU A 87 -7.18 -11.14 -15.32
N MET A 88 -7.53 -9.92 -15.74
CA MET A 88 -7.91 -9.63 -17.13
C MET A 88 -6.76 -9.86 -18.11
N PHE A 89 -5.55 -9.47 -17.74
CA PHE A 89 -4.35 -9.68 -18.57
C PHE A 89 -3.68 -11.05 -18.33
N ASN A 90 -4.27 -11.91 -17.50
CA ASN A 90 -3.77 -13.24 -17.13
C ASN A 90 -2.30 -13.24 -16.62
N ASP A 91 -1.91 -12.14 -15.97
CA ASP A 91 -0.58 -11.91 -15.39
C ASP A 91 -0.51 -12.26 -13.90
N PHE A 92 -1.61 -12.75 -13.32
CA PHE A 92 -1.66 -13.15 -11.93
C PHE A 92 -0.78 -14.39 -11.67
N LYS A 93 0.32 -14.21 -10.92
CA LYS A 93 1.26 -15.28 -10.56
C LYS A 93 1.33 -15.43 -9.05
N LYS A 94 0.97 -16.62 -8.55
CA LYS A 94 1.18 -16.98 -7.13
C LYS A 94 2.66 -17.25 -6.91
N GLN A 95 3.36 -16.29 -6.31
CA GLN A 95 4.81 -16.36 -6.22
C GLN A 95 5.31 -15.99 -4.82
N ALA A 96 5.75 -17.00 -4.07
CA ALA A 96 6.31 -16.80 -2.73
C ALA A 96 7.70 -16.15 -2.79
N ILE A 97 8.50 -16.48 -3.80
CA ILE A 97 9.89 -16.00 -3.93
C ILE A 97 10.08 -15.38 -5.33
N PRO A 98 10.39 -14.07 -5.42
CA PRO A 98 10.84 -13.43 -6.66
C PRO A 98 12.08 -14.12 -7.24
N PRO A 99 12.20 -14.40 -8.56
CA PRO A 99 13.43 -14.97 -9.13
C PRO A 99 14.63 -14.05 -8.91
N MET A 100 14.44 -12.74 -8.75
CA MET A 100 15.50 -11.84 -8.34
C MET A 100 15.99 -12.10 -6.91
N TRP A 101 15.07 -12.44 -5.98
CA TRP A 101 15.42 -12.83 -4.61
C TRP A 101 16.13 -14.17 -4.60
N GLU A 102 15.58 -15.16 -5.30
CA GLU A 102 16.13 -16.51 -5.35
C GLU A 102 17.57 -16.52 -5.86
N LYS A 103 17.86 -15.75 -6.93
CA LYS A 103 19.21 -15.62 -7.49
C LYS A 103 20.23 -15.04 -6.53
N ARG A 104 19.82 -14.25 -5.53
CA ARG A 104 20.74 -13.48 -4.67
C ARG A 104 20.78 -13.96 -3.22
N PHE A 105 19.67 -14.49 -2.72
CA PHE A 105 19.49 -14.88 -1.32
C PHE A 105 18.97 -16.32 -1.16
N GLY A 106 18.74 -17.03 -2.27
CA GLY A 106 18.28 -18.41 -2.29
C GLY A 106 16.77 -18.59 -2.17
N SER A 107 16.31 -19.84 -2.16
CA SER A 107 14.90 -20.25 -2.18
C SER A 107 14.25 -20.35 -0.80
N SER A 108 14.82 -19.72 0.23
CA SER A 108 14.24 -19.75 1.59
C SER A 108 13.11 -18.72 1.74
N VAL A 109 11.88 -19.24 1.86
CA VAL A 109 10.67 -18.42 2.12
C VAL A 109 10.79 -17.66 3.44
N THR A 110 11.28 -18.31 4.51
CA THR A 110 11.42 -17.72 5.84
C THR A 110 12.37 -16.53 5.83
N LYS A 111 13.54 -16.66 5.17
CA LYS A 111 14.48 -15.54 5.03
C LYS A 111 13.84 -14.37 4.29
N ARG A 112 13.13 -14.65 3.18
CA ARG A 112 12.42 -13.61 2.42
C ARG A 112 11.36 -12.90 3.26
N ALA A 113 10.59 -13.65 4.04
CA ALA A 113 9.55 -13.09 4.90
C ALA A 113 10.14 -12.17 5.97
N LEU A 114 11.22 -12.58 6.63
CA LEU A 114 11.90 -11.77 7.64
C LEU A 114 12.44 -10.45 7.05
N PHE A 115 13.12 -10.52 5.91
CA PHE A 115 13.64 -9.32 5.25
C PHE A 115 12.53 -8.40 4.73
N ALA A 116 11.45 -8.95 4.19
CA ALA A 116 10.29 -8.16 3.76
C ALA A 116 9.62 -7.46 4.95
N PHE A 117 9.53 -8.13 6.09
CA PHE A 117 8.99 -7.56 7.33
C PHE A 117 9.87 -6.42 7.86
N LEU A 118 11.18 -6.66 8.00
CA LEU A 118 12.13 -5.64 8.46
C LEU A 118 12.22 -4.45 7.49
N GLY A 119 12.26 -4.71 6.19
CA GLY A 119 12.22 -3.67 5.17
C GLY A 119 10.92 -2.86 5.22
N GLY A 120 9.79 -3.52 5.45
CA GLY A 120 8.50 -2.85 5.69
C GLY A 120 8.51 -1.96 6.93
N ALA A 121 9.10 -2.43 8.04
CA ALA A 121 9.22 -1.64 9.26
C ALA A 121 10.07 -0.36 9.04
N VAL A 122 11.20 -0.48 8.34
CA VAL A 122 12.05 0.67 7.98
C VAL A 122 11.31 1.62 7.04
N ALA A 123 10.60 1.10 6.03
CA ALA A 123 9.83 1.90 5.10
C ALA A 123 8.70 2.68 5.80
N MET A 124 7.96 2.03 6.71
CA MET A 124 6.92 2.70 7.50
C MET A 124 7.50 3.78 8.41
N PHE A 125 8.63 3.51 9.06
CA PHE A 125 9.32 4.49 9.87
C PHE A 125 9.77 5.71 9.05
N GLY A 126 10.37 5.47 7.88
CA GLY A 126 10.79 6.54 6.97
C GLY A 126 9.62 7.36 6.41
N ALA A 127 8.53 6.71 6.00
CA ALA A 127 7.31 7.37 5.55
C ALA A 127 6.74 8.31 6.63
N ARG A 128 6.69 7.82 7.88
CA ARG A 128 6.22 8.61 9.02
C ARG A 128 7.11 9.80 9.36
N LEU A 129 8.43 9.64 9.28
CA LEU A 129 9.37 10.75 9.47
C LEU A 129 9.25 11.81 8.37
N ALA A 130 8.87 11.40 7.16
CA ALA A 130 8.67 12.29 6.01
C ALA A 130 7.26 12.92 5.96
N ASP A 131 6.40 12.64 6.95
CA ASP A 131 4.99 13.06 7.01
C ASP A 131 4.19 12.69 5.74
N GLY A 132 4.53 11.55 5.12
CA GLY A 132 4.00 11.06 3.84
C GLY A 132 3.51 9.62 3.87
#